data_AF-A0A7C0XJK0-F1
#
_entry.id   AF-A0A7C0XJK0-F1
#
_cell.length_a   1.000
_cell.length_b   1.000
_cell.length_c   1.000
_cell.angle_alpha   90.00
_cell.angle_beta   90.00
_cell.angle_gamma   90.00
#
_symmetry.space_group_name_H-M   'P 1'
#
loop_
_entity.id
_entity.type
_entity.pdbx_description
1 polymer ?
#
loop_
_entity_poly.entity_id
_entity_poly.type
_entity_poly.pdbx_seq_one_letter_code
_entity_poly.pdbx_strand_id
1 'polypeptide(L)'
;MKCKKFKRGDLLLYYYGELNGVRRLRVEEHVKECAYCREFLKQQNAFGKLLDKDEVPQVSPLILERLNEQVIGRLTEEERDVPELKKGFLTKVIGILYYPMSKPVYAFSSLLVMFVVGLIIGKIWMGSAILNDPGLLASLIESRSEMSREERDYLKKLVAGYFLGSKELEVKGVKEVKAGDSGNGWIQVDFKINKEMNLTGGLDDPVILNVLRYSALYDRDPEKRVRAVRMLYLSKRFAENKEVFLAVLLNDKDPGPRVQALEAVTEFVGDEEVKEALKKVLLNDPDEKIRMQALDVLGKTGDRSLIPIFALVAYRDSSETLQMRAKEILAKLYDREKEKS
;
A
#
# COMPACT_ATOMS: atom_id res chain seq x y z
N MET A 1 -6.51 55.69 16.11
CA MET A 1 -6.26 54.28 16.52
C MET A 1 -7.50 53.44 16.22
N LYS A 2 -7.49 52.53 15.23
CA LYS A 2 -8.42 51.36 15.15
C LYS A 2 -8.11 50.37 13.99
N CYS A 3 -6.85 50.18 13.61
CA CYS A 3 -6.45 49.03 12.75
C CYS A 3 -6.14 47.76 13.58
N LYS A 4 -6.55 47.70 14.86
CA LYS A 4 -6.19 46.59 15.77
C LYS A 4 -7.12 45.35 15.67
N LYS A 5 -8.05 45.32 14.71
CA LYS A 5 -8.96 44.16 14.50
C LYS A 5 -9.21 43.76 13.04
N PHE A 6 -8.46 44.29 12.07
CA PHE A 6 -8.60 43.86 10.67
C PHE A 6 -7.46 42.91 10.29
N LYS A 7 -7.78 41.64 10.03
CA LYS A 7 -6.79 40.62 9.68
C LYS A 7 -6.24 40.94 8.28
N ARG A 8 -4.91 41.07 8.12
CA ARG A 8 -4.23 41.31 6.83
C ARG A 8 -4.70 40.38 5.71
N GLY A 9 -5.09 39.14 6.05
CA GLY A 9 -5.63 38.17 5.10
C GLY A 9 -6.87 38.66 4.34
N ASP A 10 -7.76 39.43 4.97
CA ASP A 10 -8.99 39.90 4.31
C ASP A 10 -8.68 40.96 3.24
N LEU A 11 -7.60 41.73 3.38
CA LEU A 11 -7.17 42.69 2.34
C LEU A 11 -6.54 41.99 1.13
N LEU A 12 -5.81 40.90 1.35
CA LEU A 12 -5.24 40.09 0.27
C LEU A 12 -6.32 39.33 -0.49
N LEU A 13 -7.22 38.67 0.23
CA LEU A 13 -8.38 37.99 -0.38
C LEU A 13 -9.29 38.97 -1.13
N TYR A 14 -9.42 40.21 -0.64
CA TYR A 14 -10.13 41.26 -1.37
C TYR A 14 -9.44 41.62 -2.69
N TYR A 15 -8.10 41.76 -2.70
CA TYR A 15 -7.33 42.05 -3.92
C TYR A 15 -7.49 40.95 -4.98
N TYR A 16 -7.46 39.67 -4.58
CA TYR A 16 -7.68 38.54 -5.49
C TYR A 16 -9.16 38.26 -5.81
N GLY A 17 -10.10 39.04 -5.26
CA GLY A 17 -11.54 38.87 -5.52
C GLY A 17 -12.19 37.66 -4.83
N GLU A 18 -11.52 37.06 -3.85
CA GLU A 18 -11.92 35.80 -3.20
C GLU A 18 -12.83 35.99 -1.96
N LEU A 19 -13.21 37.22 -1.65
CA LEU A 19 -14.13 37.49 -0.53
C LEU A 19 -15.60 37.39 -0.92
N ASN A 20 -16.39 36.75 -0.05
CA ASN A 20 -17.84 36.75 -0.13
C ASN A 20 -18.45 38.16 0.13
N GLY A 21 -19.66 38.41 -0.40
CA GLY A 21 -20.25 39.75 -0.47
C GLY A 21 -20.30 40.55 0.84
N VAL A 22 -20.64 39.90 1.96
CA VAL A 22 -20.70 40.56 3.28
C VAL A 22 -19.31 40.98 3.79
N ARG A 23 -18.28 40.15 3.57
CA ARG A 23 -16.90 40.47 3.98
C ARG A 23 -16.28 41.49 3.05
N ARG A 24 -16.60 41.44 1.76
CA ARG A 24 -16.18 42.41 0.75
C ARG A 24 -16.64 43.83 1.11
N LEU A 25 -17.93 44.01 1.39
CA LEU A 25 -18.50 45.30 1.79
C LEU A 25 -17.84 45.87 3.06
N ARG A 26 -17.52 44.99 4.02
CA ARG A 26 -16.81 45.37 5.25
C ARG A 26 -15.40 45.89 4.97
N VAL A 27 -14.68 45.29 4.02
CA VAL A 27 -13.35 45.78 3.59
C VAL A 27 -13.49 47.15 2.92
N GLU A 28 -14.45 47.28 1.99
CA GLU A 28 -14.69 48.53 1.25
C GLU A 28 -15.02 49.70 2.19
N GLU A 29 -15.86 49.48 3.18
CA GLU A 29 -16.21 50.47 4.19
C GLU A 29 -15.02 50.80 5.11
N HIS A 30 -14.24 49.79 5.52
CA HIS A 30 -13.04 50.00 6.34
C HIS A 30 -11.97 50.84 5.64
N VAL A 31 -11.74 50.63 4.34
CA VAL A 31 -10.73 51.36 3.55
C VAL A 31 -11.08 52.84 3.40
N LYS A 32 -12.36 53.23 3.51
CA LYS A 32 -12.80 54.64 3.54
C LYS A 32 -12.33 55.38 4.79
N GLU A 33 -12.15 54.68 5.91
CA GLU A 33 -11.76 55.30 7.19
C GLU A 33 -10.31 55.00 7.60
N CYS A 34 -9.68 53.99 7.01
CA CYS A 34 -8.32 53.57 7.35
C CYS A 34 -7.30 53.93 6.26
N ALA A 35 -6.51 54.98 6.51
CA ALA A 35 -5.43 55.41 5.61
C ALA A 35 -4.38 54.31 5.37
N TYR A 36 -4.04 53.52 6.40
CA TYR A 36 -3.06 52.43 6.30
C TYR A 36 -3.51 51.33 5.33
N CYS A 37 -4.75 50.84 5.46
CA CYS A 37 -5.27 49.78 4.60
C CYS A 37 -5.48 50.26 3.15
N ARG A 38 -5.82 51.55 2.97
CA ARG A 38 -5.91 52.18 1.65
C ARG A 38 -4.55 52.21 0.95
N GLU A 39 -3.51 52.61 1.68
CA GLU A 39 -2.16 52.66 1.13
C GLU A 39 -1.63 51.26 0.80
N PHE A 40 -1.93 50.28 1.65
CA PHE A 40 -1.60 48.87 1.39
C PHE A 40 -2.21 48.36 0.07
N LEU A 41 -3.51 48.60 -0.18
CA LEU A 41 -4.15 48.18 -1.44
C LEU A 41 -3.60 48.95 -2.66
N LYS A 42 -3.24 50.24 -2.50
CA LYS A 42 -2.56 50.99 -3.56
C LYS A 42 -1.21 50.37 -3.92
N GLN A 43 -0.41 49.99 -2.93
CA GLN A 43 0.89 49.34 -3.14
C GLN A 43 0.74 47.99 -3.85
N GLN A 44 -0.24 47.16 -3.47
CA GLN A 44 -0.51 45.88 -4.14
C GLN A 44 -0.93 46.07 -5.60
N ASN A 45 -1.83 47.01 -5.88
CA ASN A 45 -2.23 47.35 -7.25
C ASN A 45 -1.08 47.92 -8.09
N ALA A 46 -0.19 48.73 -7.49
CA ALA A 46 0.97 49.26 -8.18
C ALA A 46 1.99 48.16 -8.50
N PHE A 47 2.20 47.23 -7.57
CA PHE A 47 3.06 46.07 -7.77
C PHE A 47 2.49 45.09 -8.83
N GLY A 48 1.19 44.82 -8.80
CA GLY A 48 0.51 44.03 -9.84
C GLY A 48 0.70 44.63 -11.24
N LYS A 49 0.59 45.96 -11.38
CA LYS A 49 0.85 46.67 -12.64
C LYS A 49 2.32 46.65 -13.09
N LEU A 50 3.27 46.42 -12.17
CA LEU A 50 4.69 46.24 -12.52
C LEU A 50 4.96 44.80 -13.01
N LEU A 51 4.23 43.81 -12.50
CA LEU A 51 4.31 42.42 -12.97
C LEU A 51 3.61 42.21 -14.32
N ASP A 52 2.54 42.95 -14.60
CA ASP A 52 1.85 42.94 -15.90
C ASP A 52 2.67 43.62 -17.02
N LYS A 53 3.84 44.21 -16.71
CA LYS A 53 4.68 44.91 -17.70
C LYS A 53 5.67 44.01 -18.45
N ASP A 54 5.77 42.74 -18.09
CA ASP A 54 6.45 41.78 -18.95
C ASP A 54 5.43 41.28 -19.98
N GLU A 55 5.18 42.09 -21.01
CA GLU A 55 4.75 41.55 -22.30
C GLU A 55 5.83 40.54 -22.72
N VAL A 56 5.60 39.26 -22.40
CA VAL A 56 6.44 38.15 -22.83
C VAL A 56 6.56 38.31 -24.35
N PRO A 57 7.75 38.58 -24.91
CA PRO A 57 7.88 38.82 -26.33
C PRO A 57 7.32 37.59 -27.05
N GLN A 58 6.26 37.77 -27.83
CA GLN A 58 5.70 36.69 -28.63
C GLN A 58 6.76 36.28 -29.65
N VAL A 59 7.49 35.23 -29.32
CA VAL A 59 8.48 34.61 -30.21
C VAL A 59 7.71 34.18 -31.46
N SER A 60 8.16 34.61 -32.64
CA SER A 60 7.42 34.31 -33.86
C SER A 60 7.26 32.78 -34.02
N PRO A 61 6.13 32.30 -34.54
CA PRO A 61 5.87 30.86 -34.67
C PRO A 61 7.02 30.12 -35.36
N LEU A 62 7.66 30.77 -36.33
CA LEU A 62 8.79 30.24 -37.08
C LEU A 62 10.05 30.04 -36.24
N ILE A 63 10.33 30.92 -35.27
CA ILE A 63 11.48 30.78 -34.37
C ILE A 63 11.21 29.67 -33.35
N LEU A 64 9.97 29.56 -32.87
CA LEU A 64 9.55 28.52 -31.95
C LEU A 64 9.64 27.12 -32.59
N GLU A 65 9.20 27.01 -33.85
CA GLU A 65 9.25 25.77 -34.63
C GLU A 65 10.70 25.32 -34.87
N ARG A 66 11.60 26.24 -35.26
CA ARG A 66 13.02 25.94 -35.45
C ARG A 66 13.73 25.53 -34.15
N LEU A 67 13.40 26.16 -33.03
CA LEU A 67 13.95 25.79 -31.72
C LEU A 67 13.46 24.40 -31.28
N ASN A 68 12.17 24.11 -31.49
CA ASN A 68 11.60 22.80 -31.21
C ASN A 68 12.25 21.71 -32.08
N GLU A 69 12.47 21.95 -33.37
CA GLU A 69 13.20 21.00 -34.23
C GLU A 69 14.62 20.74 -33.73
N GLN A 70 15.34 21.76 -33.27
CA GLN A 70 16.69 21.59 -32.74
C GLN A 70 16.71 20.81 -31.41
N VAL A 71 15.74 21.05 -30.53
CA VAL A 71 15.60 20.31 -29.26
C VAL A 71 15.21 18.86 -29.52
N ILE A 72 14.22 18.63 -30.38
CA ILE A 72 13.80 17.28 -30.79
C ILE A 72 14.97 16.53 -31.45
N GLY A 73 15.73 17.20 -32.33
CA GLY A 73 16.91 16.62 -32.96
C GLY A 73 17.95 16.13 -31.96
N ARG A 74 18.25 16.92 -30.92
CA ARG A 74 19.19 16.53 -29.86
C ARG A 74 18.66 15.39 -28.98
N LEU A 75 17.38 15.42 -28.62
CA LEU A 75 16.74 14.33 -27.87
C LEU A 75 16.74 13.01 -28.65
N THR A 76 16.54 13.06 -29.98
CA THR A 76 16.58 11.88 -30.85
C THR A 76 17.99 11.32 -31.10
N GLU A 77 19.04 12.12 -30.93
CA GLU A 77 20.43 11.62 -30.99
C GLU A 77 20.86 10.97 -29.68
N GLU A 78 20.36 11.47 -28.54
CA GLU A 78 20.67 10.98 -27.20
C GLU A 78 19.89 9.68 -26.83
N GLU A 79 18.76 9.40 -27.48
CA GLU A 79 17.98 8.15 -27.35
C GLU A 79 18.62 6.91 -28.01
N ARG A 80 19.80 7.03 -28.64
CA ARG A 80 20.45 5.90 -29.35
C ARG A 80 21.19 4.90 -28.45
N ASP A 81 21.30 5.14 -27.14
CA ASP A 81 22.07 4.30 -26.21
C ASP A 81 21.23 3.48 -25.21
N VAL A 82 19.99 3.11 -25.58
CA VAL A 82 19.12 2.27 -24.71
C VAL A 82 19.13 0.80 -25.18
N PRO A 83 19.49 -0.18 -24.33
CA PRO A 83 19.64 -1.58 -24.74
C PRO A 83 18.34 -2.25 -25.20
N GLU A 84 18.47 -3.05 -26.25
CA GLU A 84 17.43 -3.75 -27.01
C GLU A 84 16.38 -4.52 -26.16
N LEU A 85 15.16 -4.00 -26.07
CA LEU A 85 13.98 -4.79 -25.67
C LEU A 85 13.09 -5.10 -26.89
N LYS A 86 13.32 -6.29 -27.44
CA LYS A 86 12.50 -7.11 -28.37
C LYS A 86 11.37 -6.39 -29.14
N LYS A 87 11.62 -6.20 -30.44
CA LYS A 87 10.62 -5.98 -31.51
C LYS A 87 9.61 -7.15 -31.58
N GLY A 88 8.63 -7.16 -30.68
CA GLY A 88 7.53 -8.14 -30.65
C GLY A 88 6.28 -7.59 -31.33
N PHE A 89 5.54 -8.47 -32.02
CA PHE A 89 4.22 -8.34 -32.66
C PHE A 89 3.36 -7.11 -32.28
N LEU A 90 3.29 -6.74 -31.00
CA LEU A 90 2.60 -5.55 -30.51
C LEU A 90 3.01 -4.25 -31.22
N THR A 91 4.29 -3.99 -31.47
CA THR A 91 4.72 -2.72 -32.10
C THR A 91 4.30 -2.64 -33.57
N LYS A 92 4.23 -3.79 -34.26
CA LYS A 92 3.66 -3.88 -35.62
C LYS A 92 2.15 -3.68 -35.62
N VAL A 93 1.44 -4.28 -34.67
CA VAL A 93 -0.02 -4.15 -34.55
C VAL A 93 -0.42 -2.71 -34.20
N ILE A 94 0.29 -2.09 -33.25
CA ILE A 94 0.09 -0.69 -32.86
C ILE A 94 0.39 0.23 -34.05
N GLY A 95 1.49 -0.02 -34.78
CA GLY A 95 1.82 0.77 -35.98
C GLY A 95 0.77 0.70 -37.10
N ILE A 96 0.20 -0.48 -37.35
CA ILE A 96 -0.88 -0.67 -38.34
C ILE A 96 -2.17 0.06 -37.92
N LEU A 97 -2.47 0.08 -36.62
CA LEU A 97 -3.66 0.73 -36.07
C LEU A 97 -3.57 2.26 -36.10
N TYR A 98 -2.36 2.81 -35.89
CA TYR A 98 -2.13 4.26 -35.81
C TYR A 98 -1.85 4.93 -37.17
N TYR A 99 -1.38 4.19 -38.19
CA TYR A 99 -1.11 4.75 -39.53
C TYR A 99 -2.29 5.50 -40.18
N PRO A 100 -3.54 4.97 -40.21
CA PRO A 100 -4.68 5.71 -40.76
C PRO A 100 -5.11 6.91 -39.92
N MET A 101 -4.68 7.00 -38.65
CA MET A 101 -5.04 8.07 -37.71
C MET A 101 -4.31 9.39 -38.00
N SER A 102 -3.21 9.35 -38.76
CA SER A 102 -2.45 10.54 -39.17
C SER A 102 -3.08 11.31 -40.32
N LYS A 103 -4.10 10.76 -41.00
CA LYS A 103 -4.76 11.42 -42.15
C LYS A 103 -6.22 11.76 -41.83
N PRO A 104 -6.65 13.01 -42.05
CA PRO A 104 -7.98 13.48 -41.64
C PRO A 104 -9.13 12.77 -42.36
N VAL A 105 -8.87 12.18 -43.54
CA VAL A 105 -9.86 11.44 -44.34
C VAL A 105 -10.39 10.18 -43.62
N TYR A 106 -9.61 9.59 -42.71
CA TYR A 106 -9.97 8.34 -42.02
C TYR A 106 -10.30 8.52 -40.53
N ALA A 107 -10.44 9.76 -40.05
CA ALA A 107 -10.72 10.04 -38.64
C ALA A 107 -12.05 9.44 -38.15
N PHE A 108 -13.10 9.46 -38.99
CA PHE A 108 -14.40 8.89 -38.61
C PHE A 108 -14.43 7.36 -38.67
N SER A 109 -13.77 6.75 -39.65
CA SER A 109 -13.71 5.29 -39.75
C SER A 109 -12.81 4.69 -38.67
N SER A 110 -11.72 5.37 -38.29
CA SER A 110 -10.85 4.94 -37.19
C SER A 110 -11.54 5.04 -35.84
N LEU A 111 -12.35 6.08 -35.59
CA LEU A 111 -13.20 6.18 -34.40
C LEU A 111 -14.21 5.04 -34.29
N LEU A 112 -14.87 4.69 -35.40
CA LEU A 112 -15.83 3.58 -35.43
C LEU A 112 -15.15 2.23 -35.16
N VAL A 113 -13.98 1.99 -35.77
CA VAL A 113 -13.21 0.76 -35.53
C VAL A 113 -12.73 0.70 -34.09
N MET A 114 -12.25 1.80 -33.50
CA MET A 114 -11.88 1.87 -32.09
C MET A 114 -13.06 1.64 -31.15
N PHE A 115 -14.24 2.14 -31.49
CA PHE A 115 -15.45 1.89 -30.71
C PHE A 115 -15.85 0.41 -30.76
N VAL A 116 -15.82 -0.21 -31.94
CA VAL A 116 -16.15 -1.64 -32.10
C VAL A 116 -15.10 -2.53 -31.43
N VAL A 117 -13.82 -2.23 -31.60
CA VAL A 117 -12.72 -2.92 -30.90
C VAL A 117 -12.84 -2.70 -29.39
N GLY A 118 -13.18 -1.50 -28.95
CA GLY A 118 -13.45 -1.17 -27.54
C GLY A 118 -14.66 -1.91 -26.98
N LEU A 119 -15.72 -2.11 -27.76
CA LEU A 119 -16.87 -2.93 -27.37
C LEU A 119 -16.53 -4.41 -27.32
N ILE A 120 -15.69 -4.92 -28.24
CA ILE A 120 -15.27 -6.32 -28.25
C ILE A 120 -14.31 -6.58 -27.08
N ILE A 121 -13.31 -5.72 -26.86
CA ILE A 121 -12.41 -5.78 -25.70
C ILE A 121 -13.23 -5.61 -24.43
N GLY A 122 -14.16 -4.64 -24.36
CA GLY A 122 -15.04 -4.44 -23.22
C GLY A 122 -15.93 -5.65 -22.94
N LYS A 123 -16.47 -6.29 -23.98
CA LYS A 123 -17.29 -7.51 -23.86
C LYS A 123 -16.47 -8.74 -23.49
N ILE A 124 -15.23 -8.84 -23.94
CA ILE A 124 -14.29 -9.89 -23.54
C ILE A 124 -13.83 -9.66 -22.10
N TRP A 125 -13.50 -8.41 -21.71
CA TRP A 125 -13.02 -8.04 -20.37
C TRP A 125 -14.13 -8.09 -19.31
N MET A 126 -15.37 -7.75 -19.67
CA MET A 126 -16.55 -7.99 -18.84
C MET A 126 -17.03 -9.45 -18.87
N GLY A 127 -16.68 -10.21 -19.92
CA GLY A 127 -17.06 -11.61 -20.11
C GLY A 127 -16.05 -12.63 -19.55
N SER A 128 -14.80 -12.24 -19.29
CA SER A 128 -13.75 -13.14 -18.81
C SER A 128 -13.29 -12.77 -17.40
N ALA A 129 -13.73 -13.59 -16.44
CA ALA A 129 -13.05 -14.01 -15.21
C ALA A 129 -12.59 -12.97 -14.16
N ILE A 130 -12.57 -11.66 -14.41
CA ILE A 130 -12.19 -10.66 -13.39
C ILE A 130 -13.39 -10.25 -12.51
N LEU A 131 -14.60 -10.25 -13.09
CA LEU A 131 -15.84 -9.86 -12.41
C LEU A 131 -16.67 -11.04 -11.90
N ASN A 132 -16.15 -12.27 -11.96
CA ASN A 132 -16.85 -13.46 -11.45
C ASN A 132 -16.13 -14.11 -10.25
N ASP A 133 -15.11 -13.44 -9.69
CA ASP A 133 -14.32 -13.97 -8.56
C ASP A 133 -14.58 -13.19 -7.25
N PRO A 134 -15.48 -13.69 -6.39
CA PRO A 134 -15.68 -13.30 -5.00
C PRO A 134 -14.40 -13.07 -4.16
N GLY A 135 -13.33 -13.83 -4.43
CA GLY A 135 -12.10 -13.84 -3.63
C GLY A 135 -11.23 -12.60 -3.85
N LEU A 136 -11.28 -12.03 -5.06
CA LEU A 136 -10.48 -10.85 -5.42
C LEU A 136 -10.97 -9.60 -4.67
N LEU A 137 -12.29 -9.49 -4.51
CA LEU A 137 -12.97 -8.43 -3.78
C LEU A 137 -12.78 -8.52 -2.26
N ALA A 138 -12.71 -9.72 -1.69
CA ALA A 138 -12.39 -9.92 -0.28
C ALA A 138 -10.93 -9.55 0.03
N SER A 139 -10.00 -9.85 -0.87
CA SER A 139 -8.57 -9.53 -0.69
C SER A 139 -8.26 -8.03 -0.74
N LEU A 140 -9.06 -7.24 -1.48
CA LEU A 140 -8.96 -5.79 -1.50
C LEU A 140 -9.38 -5.16 -0.16
N ILE A 141 -10.28 -5.78 0.62
CA ILE A 141 -10.76 -5.26 1.91
C ILE A 141 -9.68 -5.32 3.00
N GLU A 142 -8.75 -6.27 2.88
CA GLU A 142 -7.72 -6.54 3.89
C GLU A 142 -6.30 -6.15 3.47
N SER A 143 -6.13 -5.47 2.33
CA SER A 143 -4.86 -4.81 1.97
C SER A 143 -4.44 -3.82 3.07
N ARG A 144 -3.54 -4.28 3.95
CA ARG A 144 -2.92 -3.52 5.05
C ARG A 144 -1.86 -2.54 4.52
N SER A 145 -2.32 -1.56 3.76
CA SER A 145 -1.63 -0.27 3.68
C SER A 145 -2.69 0.82 3.86
N GLU A 146 -2.86 1.26 5.11
CA GLU A 146 -3.55 2.49 5.54
C GLU A 146 -4.91 2.82 4.89
N MET A 147 -5.81 1.85 4.77
CA MET A 147 -7.19 2.18 4.38
C MET A 147 -7.91 2.90 5.52
N SER A 148 -8.44 4.10 5.26
CA SER A 148 -9.27 4.86 6.19
C SER A 148 -10.56 4.10 6.53
N ARG A 149 -11.24 4.50 7.61
CA ARG A 149 -12.52 3.87 8.02
C ARG A 149 -13.59 3.98 6.93
N GLU A 150 -13.54 5.03 6.12
CA GLU A 150 -14.47 5.34 5.04
C GLU A 150 -14.21 4.48 3.80
N GLU A 151 -12.95 4.28 3.41
CA GLU A 151 -12.58 3.42 2.29
C GLU A 151 -12.89 1.94 2.56
N ARG A 152 -12.70 1.48 3.81
CA ARG A 152 -13.13 0.13 4.22
C ARG A 152 -14.64 -0.05 4.14
N ASP A 153 -15.40 0.97 4.51
CA ASP A 153 -16.85 0.93 4.47
C ASP A 153 -17.36 0.96 3.02
N TYR A 154 -16.74 1.77 2.16
CA TYR A 154 -17.01 1.81 0.72
C TYR A 154 -16.76 0.46 0.06
N LEU A 155 -15.63 -0.18 0.37
CA LEU A 155 -15.30 -1.45 -0.23
C LEU A 155 -16.22 -2.59 0.26
N LYS A 156 -16.57 -2.62 1.56
CA LYS A 156 -17.61 -3.54 2.07
C LYS A 156 -18.95 -3.37 1.34
N LYS A 157 -19.34 -2.12 1.03
CA LYS A 157 -20.54 -1.82 0.24
C LYS A 157 -20.42 -2.30 -1.20
N LEU A 158 -19.26 -2.16 -1.84
CA LEU A 158 -19.01 -2.68 -3.19
C LEU A 158 -19.12 -4.21 -3.25
N VAL A 159 -18.52 -4.90 -2.29
CA VAL A 159 -18.57 -6.37 -2.19
C VAL A 159 -20.00 -6.85 -1.93
N ALA A 160 -20.71 -6.21 -1.00
CA ALA A 160 -22.14 -6.49 -0.78
C ALA A 160 -22.98 -6.25 -2.05
N GLY A 161 -22.74 -5.16 -2.77
CA GLY A 161 -23.39 -4.83 -4.04
C GLY A 161 -23.19 -5.90 -5.11
N TYR A 162 -21.99 -6.46 -5.20
CA TYR A 162 -21.67 -7.54 -6.12
C TYR A 162 -22.48 -8.82 -5.83
N PHE A 163 -22.55 -9.25 -4.57
CA PHE A 163 -23.32 -10.45 -4.18
C PHE A 163 -24.84 -10.25 -4.13
N LEU A 164 -25.32 -9.01 -4.04
CA LEU A 164 -26.76 -8.71 -4.21
C LEU A 164 -27.23 -9.09 -5.62
N GLY A 165 -26.39 -8.94 -6.65
CA GLY A 165 -26.69 -9.32 -8.03
C GLY A 165 -26.76 -10.83 -8.26
N SER A 166 -25.99 -11.63 -7.49
CA SER A 166 -25.97 -13.09 -7.62
C SER A 166 -27.06 -13.81 -6.83
N LYS A 167 -27.84 -13.10 -6.00
CA LYS A 167 -28.82 -13.65 -5.02
C LYS A 167 -28.19 -14.60 -3.98
N GLU A 168 -26.88 -14.46 -3.72
CA GLU A 168 -26.12 -15.36 -2.84
C GLU A 168 -25.91 -14.79 -1.43
N LEU A 169 -26.56 -13.66 -1.12
CA LEU A 169 -26.42 -12.92 0.13
C LEU A 169 -27.66 -13.10 1.02
N GLU A 170 -27.46 -13.61 2.24
CA GLU A 170 -28.51 -13.70 3.27
C GLU A 170 -28.36 -12.53 4.25
N VAL A 171 -29.39 -11.71 4.40
CA VAL A 171 -29.41 -10.63 5.40
C VAL A 171 -29.76 -11.22 6.76
N LYS A 172 -28.85 -11.12 7.73
CA LYS A 172 -29.05 -11.58 9.12
C LYS A 172 -29.85 -10.60 9.95
N GLY A 173 -29.75 -9.30 9.66
CA GLY A 173 -30.42 -8.28 10.45
C GLY A 173 -30.23 -6.89 9.85
N VAL A 174 -31.24 -6.04 10.07
CA VAL A 174 -31.22 -4.63 9.68
C VAL A 174 -31.53 -3.81 10.94
N LYS A 175 -30.64 -2.89 11.29
CA LYS A 175 -30.81 -2.01 12.44
C LYS A 175 -30.71 -0.56 12.00
N GLU A 176 -31.69 0.23 12.40
CA GLU A 176 -31.61 1.68 12.30
C GLU A 176 -30.67 2.21 13.38
N VAL A 177 -29.64 2.93 12.96
CA VAL A 177 -28.71 3.62 13.83
C VAL A 177 -29.27 5.02 14.01
N LYS A 178 -29.70 5.35 15.24
CA LYS A 178 -30.28 6.66 15.58
C LYS A 178 -29.35 7.77 15.10
N ALA A 179 -29.88 8.63 14.23
CA ALA A 179 -29.19 9.82 13.76
C ALA A 179 -28.99 10.79 14.95
N GLY A 180 -27.76 11.28 15.14
CA GLY A 180 -27.60 12.66 15.60
C GLY A 180 -28.10 13.59 14.49
N ASP A 181 -28.48 14.84 14.85
CA ASP A 181 -29.25 15.88 14.11
C ASP A 181 -29.10 16.07 12.58
N SER A 182 -28.27 15.33 11.87
CA SER A 182 -28.29 15.19 10.41
C SER A 182 -29.32 14.13 9.99
N GLY A 183 -30.48 14.56 9.48
CA GLY A 183 -31.69 13.76 9.15
C GLY A 183 -31.56 12.69 8.06
N ASN A 184 -30.41 12.06 7.93
CA ASN A 184 -30.10 10.95 7.05
C ASN A 184 -29.83 9.73 7.94
N GLY A 185 -30.90 9.02 8.29
CA GLY A 185 -30.85 7.82 9.13
C GLY A 185 -29.84 6.80 8.60
N TRP A 186 -28.92 6.37 9.45
CA TRP A 186 -27.92 5.37 9.11
C TRP A 186 -28.52 3.98 9.31
N ILE A 187 -28.37 3.09 8.34
CA ILE A 187 -28.86 1.71 8.43
C ILE A 187 -27.65 0.77 8.46
N GLN A 188 -27.57 -0.04 9.51
CA GLN A 188 -26.63 -1.15 9.59
C GLN A 188 -27.31 -2.42 9.08
N VAL A 189 -26.70 -3.07 8.09
CA VAL A 189 -27.16 -4.34 7.52
C VAL A 189 -26.08 -5.39 7.76
N ASP A 190 -26.41 -6.40 8.54
CA ASP A 190 -25.55 -7.56 8.78
C ASP A 190 -25.92 -8.66 7.78
N PHE A 191 -24.96 -9.23 7.05
CA PHE A 191 -25.22 -10.28 6.06
C PHE A 191 -24.27 -11.48 6.17
N LYS A 192 -24.68 -12.62 5.62
CA LYS A 192 -23.94 -13.89 5.56
C LYS A 192 -23.89 -14.39 4.12
N ILE A 193 -22.73 -14.86 3.69
CA ILE A 193 -22.58 -15.57 2.41
C ILE A 193 -22.56 -17.07 2.74
N ASN A 194 -23.57 -17.82 2.28
CA ASN A 194 -23.84 -19.22 2.66
C ASN A 194 -23.40 -20.25 1.61
N LYS A 195 -22.41 -19.93 0.76
CA LYS A 195 -21.94 -20.84 -0.29
C LYS A 195 -20.51 -21.26 -0.05
N GLU A 196 -20.25 -22.56 -0.15
CA GLU A 196 -18.89 -23.10 -0.22
C GLU A 196 -18.26 -22.66 -1.53
N MET A 197 -17.14 -21.95 -1.45
CA MET A 197 -16.36 -21.51 -2.60
C MET A 197 -15.10 -22.35 -2.67
N ASN A 198 -14.85 -22.94 -3.84
CA ASN A 198 -13.63 -23.67 -4.11
C ASN A 198 -12.69 -22.78 -4.92
N LEU A 199 -11.52 -22.50 -4.36
CA LEU A 199 -10.46 -21.76 -5.01
C LEU A 199 -9.31 -22.72 -5.33
N THR A 200 -8.86 -22.71 -6.58
CA THR A 200 -7.73 -23.52 -7.04
C THR A 200 -6.72 -22.62 -7.73
N GLY A 201 -5.44 -22.74 -7.38
CA GLY A 201 -4.37 -21.98 -8.00
C GLY A 201 -3.00 -22.50 -7.54
N GLY A 202 -1.95 -21.96 -8.14
CA GLY A 202 -0.56 -22.28 -7.77
C GLY A 202 -0.13 -21.59 -6.48
N LEU A 203 1.01 -22.02 -5.90
CA LEU A 203 1.62 -21.36 -4.74
C LEU A 203 2.31 -20.03 -5.09
N ASP A 204 2.28 -19.65 -6.36
CA ASP A 204 2.70 -18.38 -6.92
C ASP A 204 1.51 -17.44 -7.17
N ASP A 205 0.27 -17.93 -7.05
CA ASP A 205 -0.94 -17.14 -7.19
C ASP A 205 -1.12 -16.18 -6.00
N PRO A 206 -1.16 -14.85 -6.22
CA PRO A 206 -1.36 -13.87 -5.14
C PRO A 206 -2.64 -14.09 -4.34
N VAL A 207 -3.72 -14.58 -4.96
CA VAL A 207 -5.01 -14.82 -4.32
C VAL A 207 -4.92 -16.02 -3.40
N ILE A 208 -4.34 -17.14 -3.87
CA ILE A 208 -4.12 -18.33 -3.03
C ILE A 208 -3.21 -17.99 -1.85
N LEU A 209 -2.15 -17.23 -2.08
CA LEU A 209 -1.26 -16.79 -1.01
C LEU A 209 -1.98 -15.93 0.03
N ASN A 210 -2.86 -15.02 -0.39
CA ASN A 210 -3.65 -14.22 0.57
C ASN A 210 -4.59 -15.09 1.41
N VAL A 211 -5.23 -16.10 0.82
CA VAL A 211 -6.06 -17.07 1.56
C VAL A 211 -5.21 -17.85 2.57
N LEU A 212 -4.01 -18.29 2.16
CA LEU A 212 -3.08 -19.00 3.05
C LEU A 212 -2.57 -18.09 4.18
N ARG A 213 -2.23 -16.82 3.91
CA ARG A 213 -1.85 -15.83 4.93
C ARG A 213 -2.97 -15.62 5.94
N TYR A 214 -4.20 -15.46 5.47
CA TYR A 214 -5.37 -15.35 6.34
C TYR A 214 -5.57 -16.60 7.19
N SER A 215 -5.52 -17.78 6.56
CA SER A 215 -5.67 -19.07 7.27
C SER A 215 -4.57 -19.23 8.33
N ALA A 216 -3.31 -18.93 8.01
CA ALA A 216 -2.19 -19.00 8.95
C ALA A 216 -2.39 -18.13 10.20
N LEU A 217 -3.05 -16.98 10.08
CA LEU A 217 -3.23 -16.03 11.19
C LEU A 217 -4.53 -16.23 11.97
N TYR A 218 -5.60 -16.69 11.31
CA TYR A 218 -6.96 -16.58 11.86
C TYR A 218 -7.80 -17.85 11.79
N ASP A 219 -7.32 -18.93 11.16
CA ASP A 219 -8.11 -20.17 11.15
C ASP A 219 -8.29 -20.70 12.57
N ARG A 220 -9.49 -21.19 12.88
CA ARG A 220 -9.80 -21.73 14.20
C ARG A 220 -9.09 -23.06 14.44
N ASP A 221 -8.86 -23.82 13.37
CA ASP A 221 -8.21 -25.12 13.42
C ASP A 221 -6.69 -24.96 13.32
N PRO A 222 -5.92 -25.31 14.37
CA PRO A 222 -4.46 -25.19 14.35
C PRO A 222 -3.81 -26.01 13.23
N GLU A 223 -4.39 -27.14 12.83
CA GLU A 223 -3.84 -27.96 11.74
C GLU A 223 -3.95 -27.25 10.39
N LYS A 224 -5.00 -26.46 10.18
CA LYS A 224 -5.12 -25.61 8.98
C LYS A 224 -4.08 -24.50 9.01
N ARG A 225 -3.85 -23.87 10.17
CA ARG A 225 -2.81 -22.85 10.33
C ARG A 225 -1.42 -23.41 10.04
N VAL A 226 -1.07 -24.58 10.59
CA VAL A 226 0.19 -25.28 10.28
C VAL A 226 0.35 -25.54 8.79
N ARG A 227 -0.67 -26.08 8.13
CA ARG A 227 -0.64 -26.33 6.68
C ARG A 227 -0.46 -25.03 5.91
N ALA A 228 -1.15 -23.96 6.30
CA ALA A 228 -1.05 -22.68 5.64
C ALA A 228 0.37 -22.08 5.74
N VAL A 229 0.96 -22.07 6.94
CA VAL A 229 2.35 -21.63 7.16
C VAL A 229 3.32 -22.46 6.31
N ARG A 230 3.14 -23.78 6.26
CA ARG A 230 3.96 -24.67 5.42
C ARG A 230 3.86 -24.35 3.93
N MET A 231 2.66 -24.08 3.42
CA MET A 231 2.48 -23.72 2.01
C MET A 231 3.09 -22.35 1.68
N LEU A 232 2.99 -21.39 2.61
CA LEU A 232 3.67 -20.10 2.48
C LEU A 232 5.20 -20.25 2.48
N TYR A 233 5.73 -21.16 3.31
CA TYR A 233 7.15 -21.51 3.33
C TYR A 233 7.64 -22.06 1.98
N LEU A 234 6.86 -22.95 1.37
CA LEU A 234 7.18 -23.57 0.08
C LEU A 234 6.95 -22.66 -1.14
N SER A 235 6.32 -21.51 -0.95
CA SER A 235 6.01 -20.60 -2.05
C SER A 235 7.27 -19.93 -2.62
N LYS A 236 7.29 -19.66 -3.93
CA LYS A 236 8.35 -18.85 -4.55
C LYS A 236 8.41 -17.42 -4.01
N ARG A 237 7.31 -16.96 -3.39
CA ARG A 237 7.14 -15.65 -2.76
C ARG A 237 7.42 -15.71 -1.25
N PHE A 238 8.21 -16.70 -0.81
CA PHE A 238 8.60 -16.93 0.57
C PHE A 238 9.00 -15.65 1.33
N ALA A 239 9.87 -14.84 0.72
CA ALA A 239 10.38 -13.61 1.34
C ALA A 239 9.27 -12.61 1.73
N GLU A 240 8.16 -12.57 0.98
CA GLU A 240 7.03 -11.68 1.24
C GLU A 240 6.19 -12.11 2.45
N ASN A 241 6.40 -13.34 2.94
CA ASN A 241 5.61 -13.92 4.03
C ASN A 241 6.32 -13.78 5.40
N LYS A 242 7.48 -13.10 5.47
CA LYS A 242 8.26 -12.90 6.71
C LYS A 242 7.40 -12.39 7.86
N GLU A 243 6.60 -11.35 7.62
CA GLU A 243 5.72 -10.75 8.64
C GLU A 243 4.67 -11.73 9.17
N VAL A 244 4.14 -12.60 8.31
CA VAL A 244 3.18 -13.64 8.70
C VAL A 244 3.86 -14.69 9.57
N PHE A 245 5.06 -15.13 9.21
CA PHE A 245 5.82 -16.08 10.04
C PHE A 245 6.15 -15.49 11.42
N LEU A 246 6.60 -14.24 11.48
CA LEU A 246 6.86 -13.55 12.75
C LEU A 246 5.59 -13.40 13.59
N ALA A 247 4.47 -13.03 12.96
CA ALA A 247 3.19 -12.90 13.64
C ALA A 247 2.71 -14.22 14.24
N VAL A 248 2.79 -15.33 13.49
CA VAL A 248 2.42 -16.67 13.97
C VAL A 248 3.36 -17.10 15.09
N LEU A 249 4.67 -16.96 14.90
CA LEU A 249 5.66 -17.35 15.90
C LEU A 249 5.44 -16.65 17.25
N LEU A 250 5.14 -15.36 17.24
CA LEU A 250 5.05 -14.56 18.46
C LEU A 250 3.67 -14.61 19.14
N ASN A 251 2.60 -14.89 18.39
CA ASN A 251 1.23 -14.68 18.88
C ASN A 251 0.32 -15.90 18.79
N ASP A 252 0.71 -16.97 18.07
CA ASP A 252 -0.15 -18.15 17.98
C ASP A 252 -0.22 -18.87 19.34
N LYS A 253 -1.44 -19.17 19.77
CA LYS A 253 -1.70 -19.85 21.04
C LYS A 253 -1.25 -21.31 21.03
N ASP A 254 -1.27 -21.95 19.86
CA ASP A 254 -1.00 -23.38 19.71
C ASP A 254 0.48 -23.57 19.32
N PRO A 255 1.18 -24.56 19.90
CA PRO A 255 2.61 -24.76 19.64
C PRO A 255 2.91 -25.22 18.21
N GLY A 256 2.00 -25.96 17.57
CA GLY A 256 2.19 -26.47 16.20
C GLY A 256 2.47 -25.39 15.17
N PRO A 257 1.59 -24.37 15.02
CA PRO A 257 1.84 -23.23 14.15
C PRO A 257 3.12 -22.47 14.52
N ARG A 258 3.40 -22.28 15.82
CA ARG A 258 4.62 -21.60 16.29
C ARG A 258 5.89 -22.34 15.85
N VAL A 259 5.94 -23.67 15.97
CA VAL A 259 7.07 -24.49 15.49
C VAL A 259 7.27 -24.32 13.98
N GLN A 260 6.19 -24.44 13.20
CA GLN A 260 6.26 -24.30 11.75
C GLN A 260 6.71 -22.90 11.32
N ALA A 261 6.28 -21.87 12.06
CA ALA A 261 6.71 -20.49 11.84
C ALA A 261 8.16 -20.26 12.28
N LEU A 262 8.60 -20.89 13.37
CA LEU A 262 10.00 -20.85 13.81
C LEU A 262 10.94 -21.39 12.74
N GLU A 263 10.59 -22.54 12.13
CA GLU A 263 11.32 -23.11 10.99
C GLU A 263 11.39 -22.13 9.81
N ALA A 264 10.29 -21.42 9.52
CA ALA A 264 10.27 -20.47 8.43
C ALA A 264 11.13 -19.23 8.71
N VAL A 265 11.16 -18.72 9.96
CA VAL A 265 11.94 -17.51 10.27
C VAL A 265 13.45 -17.75 10.30
N THR A 266 13.93 -19.01 10.38
CA THR A 266 15.37 -19.28 10.42
C THR A 266 16.11 -18.81 9.17
N GLU A 267 15.43 -18.82 8.02
CA GLU A 267 15.97 -18.31 6.75
C GLU A 267 16.21 -16.79 6.77
N PHE A 268 15.62 -16.08 7.74
CA PHE A 268 15.74 -14.64 7.91
C PHE A 268 16.57 -14.25 9.14
N VAL A 269 17.37 -15.15 9.73
CA VAL A 269 18.13 -14.88 10.97
C VAL A 269 19.16 -13.74 10.85
N GLY A 270 19.50 -13.33 9.62
CA GLY A 270 20.32 -12.14 9.37
C GLY A 270 19.59 -10.81 9.63
N ASP A 271 18.26 -10.81 9.69
CA ASP A 271 17.43 -9.66 9.99
C ASP A 271 17.37 -9.41 11.50
N GLU A 272 17.65 -8.18 11.93
CA GLU A 272 17.60 -7.81 13.36
C GLU A 272 16.20 -7.96 13.95
N GLU A 273 15.15 -7.72 13.18
CA GLU A 273 13.76 -7.91 13.63
C GLU A 273 13.51 -9.38 14.00
N VAL A 274 14.02 -10.30 13.18
CA VAL A 274 13.88 -11.74 13.39
C VAL A 274 14.72 -12.18 14.58
N LYS A 275 15.94 -11.65 14.73
CA LYS A 275 16.76 -11.91 15.92
C LYS A 275 16.07 -11.44 17.20
N GLU A 276 15.48 -10.25 17.22
CA GLU A 276 14.72 -9.76 18.37
C GLU A 276 13.47 -10.62 18.66
N ALA A 277 12.77 -11.10 17.63
CA ALA A 277 11.67 -12.04 17.80
C ALA A 277 12.16 -13.37 18.42
N LEU A 278 13.25 -13.95 17.92
CA LEU A 278 13.83 -15.18 18.46
C LEU A 278 14.33 -15.02 19.90
N LYS A 279 14.90 -13.85 20.26
CA LYS A 279 15.25 -13.53 21.67
C LYS A 279 14.01 -13.54 22.57
N LYS A 280 12.90 -12.95 22.11
CA LYS A 280 11.63 -12.96 22.87
C LYS A 280 11.09 -14.38 23.04
N VAL A 281 11.11 -15.18 21.97
CA VAL A 281 10.68 -16.59 22.00
C VAL A 281 11.53 -17.38 22.99
N LEU A 282 12.86 -17.28 22.90
CA LEU A 282 13.79 -17.97 23.80
C LEU A 282 13.50 -17.68 25.28
N LEU A 283 13.14 -16.45 25.63
CA LEU A 283 12.92 -16.07 27.02
C LEU A 283 11.51 -16.36 27.53
N ASN A 284 10.50 -16.37 26.67
CA ASN A 284 9.10 -16.28 27.09
C ASN A 284 8.16 -17.34 26.51
N ASP A 285 8.56 -18.12 25.49
CA ASP A 285 7.66 -19.15 24.95
C ASP A 285 7.36 -20.21 26.02
N PRO A 286 6.09 -20.58 26.25
CA PRO A 286 5.76 -21.57 27.26
C PRO A 286 6.23 -22.99 26.89
N ASP A 287 6.51 -23.27 25.62
CA ASP A 287 6.99 -24.58 25.16
C ASP A 287 8.52 -24.64 25.19
N GLU A 288 9.06 -25.52 26.04
CA GLU A 288 10.49 -25.75 26.18
C GLU A 288 11.18 -26.10 24.85
N LYS A 289 10.53 -26.87 23.96
CA LYS A 289 11.11 -27.29 22.68
C LYS A 289 11.24 -26.10 21.73
N ILE A 290 10.26 -25.20 21.73
CA ILE A 290 10.31 -23.98 20.93
C ILE A 290 11.42 -23.06 21.44
N ARG A 291 11.56 -22.89 22.76
CA ARG A 291 12.67 -22.14 23.35
C ARG A 291 14.03 -22.76 23.00
N MET A 292 14.16 -24.08 23.08
CA MET A 292 15.38 -24.81 22.70
C MET A 292 15.74 -24.58 21.23
N GLN A 293 14.76 -24.64 20.33
CA GLN A 293 15.01 -24.43 18.91
C GLN A 293 15.39 -22.97 18.61
N ALA A 294 14.78 -22.00 19.29
CA ALA A 294 15.21 -20.60 19.21
C ALA A 294 16.64 -20.40 19.72
N LEU A 295 17.02 -21.04 20.83
CA LEU A 295 18.38 -21.04 21.36
C LEU A 295 19.39 -21.58 20.34
N ASP A 296 19.06 -22.70 19.71
CA ASP A 296 19.92 -23.34 18.70
C ASP A 296 20.10 -22.48 17.45
N VAL A 297 19.01 -21.85 16.96
CA VAL A 297 19.07 -20.95 15.81
C VAL A 297 19.96 -19.75 16.11
N LEU A 298 19.73 -19.09 17.25
CA LEU A 298 20.54 -17.97 17.70
C LEU A 298 22.00 -18.37 17.92
N GLY A 299 22.27 -19.52 18.55
CA GLY A 299 23.63 -20.02 18.81
C GLY A 299 24.42 -20.35 17.53
N LYS A 300 23.75 -20.85 16.49
CA LYS A 300 24.37 -21.16 15.18
C LYS A 300 24.91 -19.93 14.47
N THR A 301 24.33 -18.74 14.72
CA THR A 301 24.80 -17.48 14.11
C THR A 301 26.25 -17.17 14.49
N GLY A 302 26.72 -17.63 15.67
CA GLY A 302 28.01 -17.24 16.20
C GLY A 302 28.08 -15.76 16.63
N ASP A 303 26.95 -15.06 16.69
CA ASP A 303 26.87 -13.65 17.04
C ASP A 303 27.17 -13.45 18.53
N ARG A 304 28.32 -12.81 18.80
CA ARG A 304 28.81 -12.56 20.17
C ARG A 304 27.97 -11.54 20.91
N SER A 305 27.19 -10.71 20.22
CA SER A 305 26.24 -9.79 20.85
C SER A 305 25.14 -10.54 21.64
N LEU A 306 24.96 -11.84 21.38
CA LEU A 306 23.99 -12.70 22.04
C LEU A 306 24.53 -13.36 23.34
N ILE A 307 25.80 -13.15 23.70
CA ILE A 307 26.38 -13.67 24.95
C ILE A 307 25.52 -13.33 26.19
N PRO A 308 25.00 -12.09 26.38
CA PRO A 308 24.20 -11.76 27.55
C PRO A 308 22.92 -12.60 27.67
N ILE A 309 22.23 -12.85 26.56
CA ILE A 309 20.99 -13.64 26.59
C ILE A 309 21.28 -15.13 26.81
N PHE A 310 22.36 -15.68 26.22
CA PHE A 310 22.77 -17.06 26.51
C PHE A 310 23.20 -17.24 27.96
N ALA A 311 23.91 -16.27 28.55
CA ALA A 311 24.26 -16.30 29.97
C ALA A 311 23.02 -16.23 30.88
N LEU A 312 22.03 -15.42 30.50
CA LEU A 312 20.75 -15.36 31.21
C LEU A 312 20.03 -16.72 31.20
N VAL A 313 19.91 -17.36 30.03
CA VAL A 313 19.29 -18.69 29.91
C VAL A 313 20.07 -19.75 30.69
N ALA A 314 21.41 -19.75 30.57
CA ALA A 314 22.29 -20.68 31.28
C ALA A 314 22.15 -20.64 32.82
N TYR A 315 21.76 -19.50 33.37
CA TYR A 315 21.67 -19.28 34.82
C TYR A 315 20.24 -19.29 35.36
N ARG A 316 19.25 -18.86 34.57
CA ARG A 316 17.89 -18.61 35.06
C ARG A 316 16.78 -19.41 34.40
N ASP A 317 17.04 -20.12 33.31
CA ASP A 317 15.96 -20.90 32.68
C ASP A 317 15.49 -22.02 33.62
N SER A 318 14.20 -22.32 33.64
CA SER A 318 13.65 -23.40 34.46
C SER A 318 14.02 -24.79 33.97
N SER A 319 14.38 -24.94 32.68
CA SER A 319 14.80 -26.22 32.11
C SER A 319 16.32 -26.41 32.23
N GLU A 320 16.72 -27.50 32.89
CA GLU A 320 18.12 -27.92 32.96
C GLU A 320 18.71 -28.20 31.57
N THR A 321 17.89 -28.69 30.62
CA THR A 321 18.35 -28.98 29.26
C THR A 321 18.73 -27.69 28.54
N LEU A 322 17.91 -26.64 28.64
CA LEU A 322 18.22 -25.32 28.08
C LEU A 322 19.43 -24.68 28.74
N GLN A 323 19.54 -24.79 30.08
CA GLN A 323 20.70 -24.27 30.78
C GLN A 323 22.00 -24.91 30.29
N MET A 324 22.01 -26.24 30.15
CA MET A 324 23.15 -26.99 29.65
C MET A 324 23.49 -26.58 28.21
N ARG A 325 22.48 -26.51 27.34
CA ARG A 325 22.68 -26.13 25.95
C ARG A 325 23.23 -24.71 25.80
N ALA A 326 22.75 -23.76 26.60
CA ALA A 326 23.24 -22.39 26.59
C ALA A 326 24.72 -22.32 27.04
N LYS A 327 25.13 -23.12 28.05
CA LYS A 327 26.53 -23.23 28.47
C LYS A 327 27.43 -23.78 27.35
N GLU A 328 26.96 -24.78 26.61
CA GLU A 328 27.70 -25.31 25.45
C GLU A 328 27.91 -24.25 24.36
N ILE A 329 26.88 -23.45 24.07
CA ILE A 329 26.97 -22.36 23.09
C ILE A 329 27.98 -21.31 23.56
N LEU A 330 27.93 -20.92 24.84
CA LEU A 330 28.89 -19.96 25.42
C LEU A 330 30.33 -20.46 25.35
N ALA A 331 30.58 -21.73 25.68
CA ALA A 331 31.90 -22.34 25.59
C ALA A 331 32.45 -22.27 24.15
N LYS A 332 31.63 -22.65 23.16
CA LYS A 332 32.00 -22.56 21.74
C LYS A 332 32.31 -21.14 21.28
N LEU A 333 31.58 -20.14 21.78
CA LEU A 333 31.84 -18.73 21.45
C LEU A 333 33.15 -18.22 22.05
N TYR A 334 33.54 -18.73 23.23
CA TYR A 334 34.78 -18.38 23.90
C TYR A 334 36.01 -19.05 23.27
N ASP A 335 35.90 -20.34 22.89
CA ASP A 335 37.01 -21.05 22.24
C ASP A 335 37.38 -20.43 20.89
N ARG A 336 36.38 -20.00 20.10
CA ARG A 336 36.59 -19.27 18.83
C ARG A 336 37.29 -17.92 18.99
N GLU A 337 37.27 -17.32 20.18
CA GLU A 337 38.01 -16.09 20.45
C GLU A 337 39.50 -16.37 20.61
N LYS A 338 39.84 -17.41 21.39
CA LYS A 338 41.23 -17.82 21.61
C LYS A 338 41.94 -18.23 20.33
N GLU A 339 41.23 -18.80 19.37
CA GLU A 339 41.79 -19.16 18.05
C GLU A 339 42.05 -17.94 17.15
N LYS A 340 41.42 -16.79 17.42
CA LYS A 340 41.55 -15.56 16.63
C LYS A 340 42.52 -14.53 17.22
N SER A 341 42.90 -14.70 18.50
CA SER A 341 43.83 -13.83 19.24
C SER A 341 45.26 -14.34 19.19
#